data_AF-A0A5S3VBJ5-F1
#
_entry.id   AF-A0A5S3VBJ5-F1
#
_cell.length_a   1.000
_cell.length_b   1.000
_cell.length_c   1.000
_cell.angle_alpha   90.00
_cell.angle_beta   90.00
_cell.angle_gamma   90.00
#
_symmetry.space_group_name_H-M   'P 1'
#
loop_
_entity.id
_entity.type
_entity.pdbx_description
1 polymer ?
#
loop_
_entity_poly.entity_id
_entity_poly.type
_entity_poly.pdbx_seq_one_letter_code
_entity_poly.pdbx_strand_id
1 'polypeptide(L)'
;MFNFVGLKPTLISIAGVSVLFILATYFQVFITEVSDSIHKAVYPVLAAVFLFSAQFNRSRISLLCGIWLIFVFNERHDVYWKAWLDTHQPWLIITLSFIFVVCALIKDRALLSFHLITRIIYFVLCGALSWYWLLHNDSLLSLLPDNLIYEPIKALIPTLLPLSLCNVTLLLLSMRSTDLTKSILLISSLLWSATAFELHEFAFDAILLVLAVLYLLVVCIESYFLAYRDELTSLPTRRALHQLALSLGRRYTVAMIDIDHFKTFNDTYGHDIGDQVLKLVASKLAKLKGGGRVFRYGGEEFTVIFSRKGIEHAQEYLEVLREEIANYDMVIRDTSRSGKQARKSTRSQSMKTVHVTVSIGVAEKSAKYRFEQVLKCADLALYRAKKRGRNNVCQ
;
A
#
# COMPACT_ATOMS: atom_id res chain seq x y z
N MET A 1 -9.16 19.68 6.00
CA MET A 1 -9.65 18.43 6.61
C MET A 1 -8.59 17.36 6.35
N PHE A 2 -7.89 16.86 7.38
CA PHE A 2 -6.85 15.84 7.18
C PHE A 2 -7.53 14.51 6.81
N ASN A 3 -7.22 13.96 5.64
CA ASN A 3 -7.79 12.69 5.20
C ASN A 3 -6.89 11.54 5.69
N PHE A 4 -7.31 10.85 6.74
CA PHE A 4 -6.55 9.78 7.39
C PHE A 4 -6.90 8.39 6.84
N VAL A 5 -6.78 8.21 5.52
CA VAL A 5 -7.12 6.96 4.84
C VAL A 5 -6.26 5.78 5.32
N GLY A 6 -5.04 6.06 5.78
CA GLY A 6 -4.08 5.09 6.30
C GLY A 6 -4.20 4.78 7.80
N LEU A 7 -5.17 5.37 8.52
CA LEU A 7 -5.28 5.20 9.97
C LEU A 7 -5.43 3.72 10.37
N LYS A 8 -6.40 3.02 9.75
CA LYS A 8 -6.68 1.62 10.03
C LYS A 8 -5.48 0.70 9.79
N PRO A 9 -4.83 0.67 8.60
CA PRO A 9 -3.67 -0.19 8.40
C PRO A 9 -2.49 0.16 9.32
N THR A 10 -2.29 1.44 9.64
CA THR A 10 -1.23 1.88 10.57
C THR A 10 -1.48 1.32 11.97
N LEU A 11 -2.70 1.48 12.52
CA LEU A 11 -3.05 0.97 13.85
C LEU A 11 -2.97 -0.55 13.93
N ILE A 12 -3.43 -1.26 12.89
CA ILE A 12 -3.32 -2.72 12.82
C ILE A 12 -1.85 -3.15 12.81
N SER A 13 -0.99 -2.45 12.07
CA SER A 13 0.45 -2.77 11.99
C SER A 13 1.12 -2.57 13.34
N ILE A 14 0.85 -1.45 14.03
CA ILE A 14 1.37 -1.17 15.38
C ILE A 14 0.88 -2.24 16.36
N ALA A 15 -0.43 -2.50 16.39
CA ALA A 15 -1.02 -3.50 17.29
C ALA A 15 -0.45 -4.91 17.04
N GLY A 16 -0.26 -5.30 15.78
CA GLY A 16 0.33 -6.58 15.42
C GLY A 16 1.76 -6.73 15.94
N VAL A 17 2.59 -5.70 15.82
CA VAL A 17 3.95 -5.70 16.38
C VAL A 17 3.92 -5.69 17.90
N SER A 18 3.05 -4.91 18.55
CA SER A 18 2.90 -4.93 20.00
C SER A 18 2.53 -6.33 20.52
N VAL A 19 1.62 -7.04 19.84
CA VAL A 19 1.28 -8.44 20.18
C VAL A 19 2.49 -9.36 20.01
N LEU A 20 3.25 -9.23 18.92
CA LEU A 20 4.48 -10.01 18.73
C LEU A 20 5.49 -9.78 19.86
N PHE A 21 5.67 -8.54 20.31
CA PHE A 21 6.55 -8.22 21.42
C PHE A 21 6.04 -8.78 22.76
N ILE A 22 4.74 -8.67 23.03
CA ILE A 22 4.14 -9.27 24.24
C ILE A 22 4.35 -10.80 24.26
N LEU A 23 4.14 -11.46 23.12
CA LEU A 23 4.39 -12.89 22.98
C LEU A 23 5.89 -13.20 23.15
N ALA A 24 6.78 -12.38 22.59
CA ALA A 24 8.21 -12.54 22.74
C ALA A 24 8.65 -12.43 24.21
N THR A 25 8.06 -11.51 24.99
CA THR A 25 8.31 -11.41 26.44
C THR A 25 7.83 -12.67 27.16
N TYR A 26 6.65 -13.19 26.81
CA TYR A 26 6.12 -14.41 27.42
C TYR A 26 6.99 -15.65 27.13
N PHE A 27 7.59 -15.72 25.94
CA PHE A 27 8.46 -16.82 25.50
C PHE A 27 9.97 -16.49 25.59
N GLN A 28 10.38 -15.59 26.48
CA GLN A 28 11.77 -15.11 26.57
C GLN A 28 12.78 -16.26 26.77
N VAL A 29 12.47 -17.23 27.64
CA VAL A 29 13.33 -18.41 27.90
C VAL A 29 13.64 -19.16 26.59
N PHE A 30 12.61 -19.46 25.80
CA PHE A 30 12.77 -20.13 24.52
C PHE A 30 13.59 -19.29 23.53
N ILE A 31 13.36 -17.98 23.47
CA ILE A 31 14.12 -17.06 22.59
C ILE A 31 15.61 -17.06 22.97
N THR A 32 15.93 -17.12 24.27
CA THR A 32 17.31 -17.23 24.75
C THR A 32 17.93 -18.57 24.36
N GLU A 33 17.20 -19.68 24.47
CA GLU A 33 17.69 -21.01 24.05
C GLU A 33 18.05 -21.08 22.56
N VAL A 34 17.27 -20.41 21.70
CA VAL A 34 17.52 -20.39 20.24
C VAL A 34 18.37 -19.20 19.76
N SER A 35 18.99 -18.43 20.68
CA SER A 35 19.71 -17.19 20.37
C SER A 35 20.84 -17.37 19.35
N ASP A 36 21.64 -18.44 19.45
CA ASP A 36 22.71 -18.75 18.48
C ASP A 36 22.14 -19.03 17.07
N SER A 37 20.99 -19.70 17.00
CA SER A 37 20.29 -19.94 15.73
C SER A 37 19.75 -18.63 15.14
N ILE A 38 19.19 -17.74 15.98
CA ILE A 38 18.75 -16.40 15.57
C ILE A 38 19.95 -15.62 15.01
N HIS A 39 21.05 -15.56 15.75
CA HIS A 39 22.27 -14.86 15.34
C HIS A 39 22.75 -15.31 13.95
N LYS A 40 22.81 -16.62 13.70
CA LYS A 40 23.21 -17.19 12.40
C LYS A 40 22.20 -16.90 11.28
N ALA A 41 20.91 -16.79 11.60
CA ALA A 41 19.85 -16.58 10.62
C ALA A 41 19.75 -15.14 10.09
N VAL A 42 20.22 -14.13 10.83
CA VAL A 42 20.07 -12.70 10.46
C VAL A 42 20.60 -12.40 9.05
N TYR A 43 21.85 -12.78 8.75
CA TYR A 43 22.46 -12.54 7.43
C TYR A 43 21.69 -13.16 6.26
N PRO A 44 21.47 -14.50 6.23
CA PRO A 44 20.82 -15.12 5.08
C PRO A 44 19.38 -14.63 4.91
N VAL A 45 18.66 -14.34 6.00
CA VAL A 45 17.30 -13.81 5.92
C VAL A 45 17.30 -12.38 5.38
N LEU A 46 18.13 -11.46 5.90
CA LEU A 46 18.22 -10.11 5.37
C LEU A 46 18.68 -10.07 3.91
N ALA A 47 19.64 -10.92 3.52
CA ALA A 47 20.09 -11.05 2.14
C ALA A 47 18.99 -11.57 1.21
N ALA A 48 18.22 -12.56 1.66
CA ALA A 48 17.07 -13.07 0.90
C ALA A 48 16.00 -11.99 0.70
N VAL A 49 15.67 -11.22 1.74
CA VAL A 49 14.70 -10.11 1.65
C VAL A 49 15.23 -8.97 0.79
N PHE A 50 16.54 -8.67 0.86
CA PHE A 50 17.20 -7.70 -0.01
C PHE A 50 17.03 -8.05 -1.49
N LEU A 51 17.35 -9.29 -1.88
CA LEU A 51 17.26 -9.77 -3.26
C LEU A 51 15.80 -9.86 -3.73
N PHE A 52 14.93 -10.39 -2.88
CA PHE A 52 13.51 -10.52 -3.20
C PHE A 52 12.85 -9.15 -3.39
N SER A 53 13.06 -8.21 -2.48
CA SER A 53 12.51 -6.85 -2.60
C SER A 53 13.09 -6.09 -3.81
N ALA A 54 14.35 -6.31 -4.16
CA ALA A 54 14.95 -5.77 -5.37
C ALA A 54 14.24 -6.28 -6.64
N GLN A 55 13.96 -7.59 -6.71
CA GLN A 55 13.27 -8.24 -7.84
C GLN A 55 11.87 -7.66 -8.09
N PHE A 56 11.16 -7.27 -7.02
CA PHE A 56 9.81 -6.66 -7.10
C PHE A 56 9.85 -5.12 -7.23
N ASN A 57 11.02 -4.52 -7.53
CA ASN A 57 11.22 -3.07 -7.60
C ASN A 57 10.83 -2.33 -6.30
N ARG A 58 10.83 -3.02 -5.15
CA ARG A 58 10.57 -2.48 -3.80
C ARG A 58 11.87 -1.99 -3.18
N SER A 59 12.48 -1.03 -3.87
CA SER A 59 13.83 -0.57 -3.58
C SER A 59 13.98 0.19 -2.26
N ARG A 60 12.89 0.72 -1.66
CA ARG A 60 12.95 1.28 -0.31
C ARG A 60 13.34 0.22 0.73
N ILE A 61 12.64 -0.91 0.72
CA ILE A 61 12.89 -2.04 1.62
C ILE A 61 14.23 -2.70 1.30
N SER A 62 14.56 -2.85 0.01
CA SER A 62 15.85 -3.40 -0.42
C SER A 62 17.02 -2.56 0.13
N LEU A 63 16.98 -1.23 -0.01
CA LEU A 63 18.04 -0.37 0.52
C LEU A 63 18.17 -0.46 2.05
N LEU A 64 17.05 -0.56 2.78
CA LEU A 64 17.09 -0.76 4.23
C LEU A 64 17.71 -2.10 4.62
N CYS A 65 17.37 -3.18 3.92
CA CYS A 65 18.01 -4.48 4.15
C CYS A 65 19.52 -4.39 3.88
N GLY A 66 19.93 -3.65 2.84
CA GLY A 66 21.34 -3.38 2.56
C GLY A 66 22.04 -2.62 3.70
N ILE A 67 21.39 -1.58 4.24
CA ILE A 67 21.90 -0.84 5.41
C ILE A 67 22.02 -1.76 6.63
N TRP A 68 21.01 -2.58 6.90
CA TRP A 68 21.07 -3.55 8.00
C TRP A 68 22.17 -4.59 7.82
N LEU A 69 22.39 -5.09 6.61
CA LEU A 69 23.50 -6.01 6.31
C LEU A 69 24.87 -5.36 6.60
N ILE A 70 25.05 -4.10 6.18
CA ILE A 70 26.26 -3.33 6.46
C ILE A 70 26.43 -3.11 7.97
N PHE A 71 25.36 -2.75 8.67
CA PHE A 71 25.37 -2.56 10.13
C PHE A 71 25.78 -3.83 10.85
N VAL A 72 25.13 -4.96 10.56
CA VAL A 72 25.44 -6.25 11.19
C VAL A 72 26.87 -6.71 10.85
N PHE A 73 27.35 -6.43 9.63
CA PHE A 73 28.75 -6.66 9.25
C PHE A 73 29.74 -5.87 10.12
N ASN A 74 29.48 -4.58 10.35
CA ASN A 74 30.32 -3.77 11.24
C ASN A 74 30.27 -4.23 12.70
N GLU A 75 29.12 -4.71 13.17
CA GLU A 75 29.00 -5.21 14.54
C GLU A 75 29.77 -6.52 14.76
N ARG A 76 29.75 -7.43 13.78
CA ARG A 76 30.34 -8.78 13.93
C ARG A 76 31.80 -8.88 13.51
N HIS A 77 32.28 -7.95 12.70
CA HIS A 77 33.66 -7.93 12.22
C HIS A 77 34.40 -6.71 12.72
N ASP A 78 35.69 -6.87 13.01
CA ASP A 78 36.54 -5.75 13.36
C ASP A 78 36.96 -5.01 12.09
N VAL A 79 36.23 -3.93 11.77
CA VAL A 79 36.46 -3.10 10.60
C VAL A 79 37.12 -1.79 11.03
N TYR A 80 38.00 -1.24 10.19
CA TYR A 80 38.84 -0.09 10.55
C TYR A 80 38.09 1.16 11.04
N TRP A 81 36.82 1.34 10.65
CA TRP A 81 35.98 2.48 11.07
C TRP A 81 35.10 2.18 12.28
N LYS A 82 35.14 0.97 12.86
CA LYS A 82 34.26 0.57 13.97
C LYS A 82 34.46 1.44 15.21
N ALA A 83 35.71 1.65 15.62
CA ALA A 83 36.05 2.52 16.74
C ALA A 83 35.53 3.96 16.57
N TRP A 84 35.49 4.45 15.32
CA TRP A 84 34.90 5.75 15.03
C TRP A 84 33.38 5.74 15.18
N LEU A 85 32.68 4.69 14.71
CA LEU A 85 31.24 4.56 14.89
C LEU A 85 30.84 4.46 16.37
N ASP A 86 31.60 3.69 17.17
CA ASP A 86 31.35 3.51 18.60
C ASP A 86 31.47 4.82 19.39
N THR A 87 32.36 5.71 18.97
CA THR A 87 32.49 7.06 19.57
C THR A 87 31.43 8.04 19.10
N HIS A 88 30.73 7.75 17.98
CA HIS A 88 29.75 8.62 17.35
C HIS A 88 28.35 7.98 17.27
N GLN A 89 27.97 7.15 18.25
CA GLN A 89 26.67 6.49 18.30
C GLN A 89 25.46 7.44 18.13
N PRO A 90 25.41 8.64 18.75
CA PRO A 90 24.33 9.60 18.51
C PRO A 90 24.16 9.99 17.03
N TRP A 91 25.27 10.11 16.30
CA TRP A 91 25.24 10.43 14.88
C TRP A 91 24.59 9.30 14.07
N LEU A 92 24.94 8.05 14.36
CA LEU A 92 24.38 6.88 13.70
C LEU A 92 22.87 6.75 13.98
N ILE A 93 22.48 6.95 15.24
CA ILE A 93 21.08 6.88 15.70
C ILE A 93 20.19 7.89 14.96
N ILE A 94 20.63 9.14 14.86
CA ILE A 94 19.90 10.21 14.16
C ILE A 94 19.91 9.96 12.64
N THR A 95 21.06 9.56 12.07
CA THR A 95 21.20 9.31 10.64
C THR A 95 20.23 8.25 10.15
N LEU A 96 20.12 7.12 10.86
CA LEU A 96 19.21 6.05 10.47
C LEU A 96 17.73 6.47 10.60
N SER A 97 17.41 7.28 11.61
CA SER A 97 16.07 7.86 11.79
C SER A 97 15.67 8.77 10.62
N PHE A 98 16.60 9.62 10.15
CA PHE A 98 16.39 10.42 8.95
C PHE A 98 16.26 9.57 7.68
N ILE A 99 17.03 8.49 7.56
CA ILE A 99 16.91 7.55 6.43
C ILE A 99 15.50 6.95 6.38
N PHE A 100 14.89 6.55 7.50
CA PHE A 100 13.51 6.05 7.51
C PHE A 100 12.51 7.10 6.99
N VAL A 101 12.66 8.37 7.38
CA VAL A 101 11.81 9.48 6.89
C VAL A 101 12.02 9.68 5.38
N VAL A 102 13.25 9.73 4.90
CA VAL A 102 13.55 9.86 3.47
C VAL A 102 12.95 8.70 2.68
N CYS A 103 13.10 7.46 3.17
CA CYS A 103 12.48 6.28 2.58
C CYS A 103 10.95 6.39 2.49
N ALA A 104 10.29 7.05 3.45
CA ALA A 104 8.84 7.26 3.42
C ALA A 104 8.38 8.30 2.39
N LEU A 105 9.28 9.21 1.99
CA LEU A 105 9.01 10.30 1.05
C LEU A 105 9.32 9.94 -0.40
N ILE A 106 10.29 9.05 -0.64
CA ILE A 106 10.64 8.59 -2.00
C ILE A 106 9.66 7.51 -2.51
N LYS A 107 9.57 7.37 -3.84
CA LYS A 107 8.77 6.32 -4.49
C LYS A 107 9.63 5.09 -4.82
N ASP A 108 9.02 3.91 -4.77
CA ASP A 108 9.62 2.67 -5.27
C ASP A 108 9.93 2.78 -6.77
N ARG A 109 11.09 2.26 -7.14
CA ARG A 109 11.64 2.16 -8.51
C ARG A 109 12.61 0.98 -8.58
N ALA A 110 13.07 0.59 -9.76
CA ALA A 110 14.14 -0.41 -9.87
C ALA A 110 15.37 -0.01 -9.05
N LEU A 111 15.94 -0.98 -8.32
CA LEU A 111 17.09 -0.76 -7.44
C LEU A 111 18.31 -0.25 -8.23
N LEU A 112 18.67 -0.96 -9.30
CA LEU A 112 19.73 -0.58 -10.22
C LEU A 112 19.18 0.37 -11.29
N SER A 113 19.04 1.65 -10.92
CA SER A 113 18.65 2.71 -11.85
C SER A 113 19.45 3.98 -11.59
N PHE A 114 19.37 4.97 -12.49
CA PHE A 114 19.96 6.30 -12.26
C PHE A 114 19.51 6.92 -10.92
N HIS A 115 18.31 6.55 -10.44
CA HIS A 115 17.80 6.99 -9.15
C HIS A 115 18.54 6.41 -7.94
N LEU A 116 19.32 5.34 -8.09
CA LEU A 116 20.17 4.82 -7.02
C LEU A 116 21.16 5.88 -6.54
N ILE A 117 21.81 6.58 -7.48
CA ILE A 117 22.75 7.66 -7.18
C ILE A 117 22.04 8.76 -6.39
N THR A 118 20.86 9.19 -6.83
CA THR A 118 20.09 10.23 -6.11
C THR A 118 19.71 9.82 -4.70
N ARG A 119 19.47 8.53 -4.44
CA ARG A 119 19.13 8.02 -3.11
C ARG A 119 20.34 7.92 -2.20
N ILE A 120 21.49 7.48 -2.74
CA ILE A 120 22.75 7.51 -2.02
C ILE A 120 23.06 8.96 -1.60
N ILE A 121 22.86 9.93 -2.49
CA ILE A 121 22.99 11.36 -2.15
C ILE A 121 22.07 11.74 -0.98
N TYR A 122 20.79 11.33 -1.01
CA TYR A 122 19.89 11.61 0.12
C TYR A 122 20.34 10.98 1.44
N PHE A 123 20.90 9.76 1.42
CA PHE A 123 21.41 9.11 2.63
C PHE A 123 22.68 9.78 3.16
N VAL A 124 23.58 10.21 2.27
CA VAL A 124 24.75 11.03 2.65
C VAL A 124 24.30 12.35 3.27
N LEU A 125 23.28 13.00 2.70
CA LEU A 125 22.70 14.22 3.28
C LEU A 125 22.07 13.98 4.65
N CYS A 126 21.49 12.80 4.92
CA CYS A 126 21.02 12.44 6.26
C CYS A 126 22.17 12.39 7.27
N GLY A 127 23.31 11.81 6.89
CA GLY A 127 24.52 11.80 7.72
C GLY A 127 25.06 13.21 7.96
N ALA A 128 25.16 14.03 6.92
CA ALA A 128 25.62 15.41 7.02
C ALA A 128 24.70 16.26 7.91
N LEU A 129 23.38 16.10 7.78
CA LEU A 129 22.39 16.80 8.60
C LEU A 129 22.47 16.38 10.07
N SER A 130 22.65 15.09 10.33
CA SER A 130 22.83 14.56 11.70
C SER A 130 24.10 15.12 12.34
N TRP A 131 25.19 15.20 11.59
CA TRP A 131 26.44 15.79 12.04
C TRP A 131 26.29 17.28 12.33
N TYR A 132 25.68 18.02 11.41
CA TYR A 132 25.40 19.44 11.59
C TYR A 132 24.55 19.71 12.84
N TRP A 133 23.50 18.92 13.06
CA TRP A 133 22.66 19.01 14.25
C TRP A 133 23.47 18.79 15.54
N LEU A 134 24.27 17.73 15.61
CA LEU A 134 25.06 17.43 16.80
C LEU A 134 26.09 18.52 17.11
N LEU A 135 26.66 19.17 16.09
CA LEU A 135 27.60 20.29 16.30
C LEU A 135 26.94 21.58 16.80
N HIS A 136 25.65 21.79 16.56
CA HIS A 136 24.97 23.08 16.81
C HIS A 136 23.83 22.99 17.84
N ASN A 137 23.72 21.88 18.56
CA ASN A 137 22.62 21.68 19.52
C ASN A 137 22.77 22.53 20.80
N ASP A 138 23.97 23.02 21.12
CA ASP A 138 24.26 23.78 22.34
C ASP A 138 23.41 25.05 22.48
N SER A 139 23.20 25.77 21.37
CA SER A 139 22.35 26.97 21.33
C SER A 139 20.88 26.68 21.66
N LEU A 140 20.41 25.45 21.43
CA LEU A 140 19.06 25.02 21.78
C LEU A 140 18.99 24.59 23.25
N LEU A 141 20.03 23.91 23.74
CA LEU A 141 20.12 23.49 25.14
C LEU A 141 20.22 24.69 26.10
N SER A 142 20.80 25.81 25.67
CA SER A 142 20.89 27.04 26.46
C SER A 142 19.57 27.82 26.58
N LEU A 143 18.58 27.53 25.71
CA LEU A 143 17.23 28.11 25.79
C LEU A 143 16.34 27.41 26.83
N LEU A 144 16.74 26.22 27.29
CA LEU A 144 15.96 25.44 28.24
C LEU A 144 16.21 25.98 29.67
N PRO A 145 15.15 26.29 30.43
CA PRO A 145 15.30 26.85 31.76
C PRO A 145 15.89 25.81 32.73
N ASP A 146 16.93 26.22 33.47
CA ASP A 146 17.75 25.36 34.34
C ASP A 146 16.95 24.68 35.48
N ASN A 147 15.71 25.12 35.73
CA ASN A 147 14.85 24.66 36.82
C ASN A 147 13.83 23.58 36.42
N LEU A 148 13.71 23.24 35.12
CA LEU A 148 12.65 22.35 34.60
C LEU A 148 13.16 20.98 34.11
N ILE A 149 14.47 20.82 33.91
CA ILE A 149 15.05 19.61 33.31
C ILE A 149 16.31 19.20 34.09
N TYR A 150 16.29 18.00 34.66
CA TYR A 150 17.48 17.41 35.30
C TYR A 150 18.59 17.17 34.26
N GLU A 151 19.86 17.38 34.64
CA GLU A 151 21.06 17.17 33.79
C GLU A 151 21.06 15.86 32.96
N PRO A 152 20.60 14.69 33.48
CA PRO A 152 20.53 13.46 32.70
C PRO A 152 19.56 13.56 31.50
N ILE A 153 18.44 14.28 31.65
CA ILE A 153 17.48 14.48 30.57
C ILE A 153 18.05 15.44 29.54
N LYS A 154 18.74 16.51 29.99
CA LYS A 154 19.37 17.50 29.12
C LYS A 154 20.39 16.86 28.17
N ALA A 155 21.18 15.89 28.66
CA ALA A 155 22.12 15.12 27.85
C ALA A 155 21.46 14.24 26.78
N LEU A 156 20.19 13.84 26.98
CA LEU A 156 19.45 12.98 26.05
C LEU A 156 18.77 13.77 24.91
N ILE A 157 18.46 15.05 25.13
CA ILE A 157 17.70 15.90 24.20
C ILE A 157 18.28 15.93 22.78
N PRO A 158 19.61 16.06 22.57
CA PRO A 158 20.18 16.09 21.23
C PRO A 158 19.85 14.83 20.40
N THR A 159 19.63 13.69 21.04
CA THR A 159 19.27 12.43 20.35
C THR A 159 17.77 12.21 20.35
N LEU A 160 17.09 12.43 21.48
CA LEU A 160 15.66 12.18 21.64
C LEU A 160 14.79 13.09 20.76
N LEU A 161 15.17 14.37 20.62
CA LEU A 161 14.37 15.34 19.87
C LEU A 161 14.30 14.99 18.36
N PRO A 162 15.40 14.77 17.62
CA PRO A 162 15.31 14.33 16.23
C PRO A 162 14.53 13.02 16.05
N LEU A 163 14.74 12.04 16.94
CA LEU A 163 14.05 10.74 16.87
C LEU A 163 12.53 10.89 17.03
N SER A 164 12.10 11.65 18.02
CA SER A 164 10.67 11.92 18.24
C SER A 164 10.04 12.65 17.06
N LEU A 165 10.73 13.65 16.47
CA LEU A 165 10.28 14.34 15.26
C LEU A 165 10.16 13.39 14.06
N CYS A 166 11.11 12.47 13.89
CA CYS A 166 11.05 11.45 12.84
C CYS A 166 9.87 10.51 13.03
N ASN A 167 9.67 10.00 14.26
CA ASN A 167 8.56 9.11 14.59
C ASN A 167 7.19 9.79 14.39
N VAL A 168 7.03 11.05 14.82
CA VAL A 168 5.80 11.83 14.58
C VAL A 168 5.58 12.05 13.09
N THR A 169 6.63 12.37 12.33
CA THR A 169 6.54 12.56 10.88
C THR A 169 6.11 11.27 10.18
N LEU A 170 6.72 10.13 10.54
CA LEU A 170 6.37 8.82 9.99
C LEU A 170 4.94 8.39 10.37
N LEU A 171 4.50 8.71 11.59
CA LEU A 171 3.11 8.48 12.01
C LEU A 171 2.13 9.28 11.14
N LEU A 172 2.40 10.57 10.92
CA LEU A 172 1.55 11.41 10.07
C LEU A 172 1.56 10.93 8.61
N LEU A 173 2.72 10.52 8.09
CA LEU A 173 2.86 10.03 6.71
C LEU A 173 2.14 8.68 6.51
N SER A 174 2.23 7.78 7.49
CA SER A 174 1.54 6.48 7.47
C SER A 174 0.03 6.65 7.59
N MET A 175 -0.47 7.51 8.48
CA MET A 175 -1.92 7.76 8.60
C MET A 175 -2.54 8.41 7.34
N ARG A 176 -1.76 9.12 6.52
CA ARG A 176 -2.23 9.78 5.29
C ARG A 176 -2.22 8.88 4.05
N SER A 177 -1.74 7.65 4.13
CA SER A 177 -1.48 6.80 2.97
C SER A 177 -1.82 5.34 3.26
N THR A 178 -2.40 4.64 2.29
CA THR A 178 -2.65 3.19 2.41
C THR A 178 -1.43 2.31 2.10
N ASP A 179 -0.28 2.91 1.78
CA ASP A 179 0.98 2.22 1.50
C ASP A 179 1.53 1.60 2.80
N LEU A 180 1.53 0.27 2.87
CA LEU A 180 2.02 -0.47 4.04
C LEU A 180 3.51 -0.24 4.28
N THR A 181 4.26 0.16 3.25
CA THR A 181 5.69 0.50 3.37
C THR A 181 5.91 1.62 4.39
N LYS A 182 5.01 2.61 4.45
CA LYS A 182 5.12 3.71 5.43
C LYS A 182 4.84 3.25 6.86
N SER A 183 3.95 2.27 7.03
CA SER A 183 3.66 1.68 8.34
C SER A 183 4.85 0.89 8.86
N ILE A 184 5.51 0.10 8.00
CA ILE A 184 6.70 -0.67 8.40
C ILE A 184 7.95 0.21 8.62
N LEU A 185 8.06 1.35 7.92
CA LEU A 185 9.07 2.36 8.20
C LEU A 185 8.88 3.00 9.58
N LEU A 186 7.64 3.32 9.96
CA LEU A 186 7.30 3.78 11.31
C LEU A 186 7.69 2.72 12.36
N ILE A 187 7.32 1.46 12.16
CA ILE A 187 7.70 0.36 13.06
C ILE A 187 9.23 0.26 13.17
N SER A 188 9.95 0.32 12.05
CA SER A 188 11.43 0.27 12.05
C SER A 188 12.02 1.41 12.86
N SER A 189 11.49 2.63 12.72
CA SER A 189 11.93 3.81 13.46
C SER A 189 11.60 3.72 14.95
N LEU A 190 10.43 3.20 15.32
CA LEU A 190 10.04 2.99 16.72
C LEU A 190 10.93 1.93 17.40
N LEU A 191 11.20 0.82 16.72
CA LEU A 191 12.09 -0.23 17.24
C LEU A 191 13.53 0.26 17.34
N TRP A 192 14.02 1.00 16.35
CA TRP A 192 15.33 1.64 16.41
C TRP A 192 15.44 2.63 17.59
N SER A 193 14.40 3.44 17.81
CA SER A 193 14.34 4.35 18.95
C SER A 193 14.33 3.60 20.27
N ALA A 194 13.60 2.48 20.37
CA ALA A 194 13.56 1.66 21.57
C ALA A 194 14.91 1.01 21.88
N THR A 195 15.63 0.53 20.86
CA THR A 195 16.99 0.01 21.01
C THR A 195 17.98 1.10 21.43
N ALA A 196 17.89 2.29 20.84
CA ALA A 196 18.78 3.42 21.14
C ALA A 196 18.68 3.92 22.60
N PHE A 197 17.54 3.71 23.26
CA PHE A 197 17.31 4.10 24.65
C PHE A 197 17.14 2.89 25.58
N GLU A 198 17.55 1.69 25.15
CA GLU A 198 17.52 0.46 25.94
C GLU A 198 16.13 0.16 26.57
N LEU A 199 15.05 0.48 25.86
CA LEU A 199 13.67 0.33 26.35
C LEU A 199 13.17 -1.13 26.33
N HIS A 200 14.02 -2.09 25.98
CA HIS A 200 13.71 -3.51 25.90
C HIS A 200 14.95 -4.37 26.19
N GLU A 201 14.73 -5.61 26.61
CA GLU A 201 15.81 -6.57 26.91
C GLU A 201 16.11 -7.54 25.74
N PHE A 202 15.43 -7.39 24.61
CA PHE A 202 15.61 -8.29 23.47
C PHE A 202 16.96 -8.08 22.78
N ALA A 203 17.62 -9.18 22.43
CA ALA A 203 18.81 -9.16 21.59
C ALA A 203 18.50 -8.48 20.24
N PHE A 204 19.41 -7.60 19.80
CA PHE A 204 19.22 -6.82 18.57
C PHE A 204 19.01 -7.70 17.32
N ASP A 205 19.70 -8.85 17.24
CA ASP A 205 19.51 -9.82 16.17
C ASP A 205 18.06 -10.36 16.07
N ALA A 206 17.38 -10.53 17.20
CA ALA A 206 15.99 -10.98 17.22
C ALA A 206 15.06 -9.89 16.64
N ILE A 207 15.31 -8.63 16.98
CA ILE A 207 14.55 -7.48 16.45
C ILE A 207 14.76 -7.36 14.94
N LEU A 208 15.99 -7.50 14.47
CA LEU A 208 16.29 -7.49 13.03
C LEU A 208 15.62 -8.64 12.28
N LEU A 209 15.57 -9.84 12.87
CA LEU A 209 14.90 -10.98 12.26
C LEU A 209 13.40 -10.73 12.14
N VAL A 210 12.75 -10.19 13.19
CA VAL A 210 11.34 -9.79 13.15
C VAL A 210 11.12 -8.73 12.08
N LEU A 211 11.96 -7.70 12.01
CA LEU A 211 11.88 -6.67 10.98
C LEU A 211 12.03 -7.25 9.57
N ALA A 212 12.98 -8.16 9.35
CA ALA A 212 13.18 -8.80 8.05
C ALA A 212 11.96 -9.60 7.60
N VAL A 213 11.32 -10.35 8.51
CA VAL A 213 10.08 -11.07 8.24
C VAL A 213 8.94 -10.11 7.93
N LEU A 214 8.81 -9.01 8.67
CA LEU A 214 7.79 -7.99 8.40
C LEU A 214 8.02 -7.28 7.07
N TYR A 215 9.27 -6.97 6.71
CA TYR A 215 9.64 -6.45 5.40
C TYR A 215 9.22 -7.40 4.28
N LEU A 216 9.50 -8.70 4.44
CA LEU A 216 9.08 -9.71 3.48
C LEU A 216 7.56 -9.76 3.33
N LEU A 217 6.82 -9.77 4.45
CA LEU A 217 5.36 -9.77 4.45
C LEU A 217 4.79 -8.54 3.72
N VAL A 218 5.33 -7.35 3.99
CA VAL A 218 4.92 -6.11 3.29
C VAL A 218 5.18 -6.22 1.80
N VAL A 219 6.37 -6.68 1.38
CA VAL A 219 6.68 -6.88 -0.05
C VAL A 219 5.71 -7.86 -0.70
N CYS A 220 5.39 -8.97 -0.03
CA CYS A 220 4.47 -9.98 -0.54
C CYS A 220 3.04 -9.44 -0.65
N ILE A 221 2.53 -8.77 0.38
CA ILE A 221 1.18 -8.20 0.42
C ILE A 221 1.04 -7.13 -0.66
N GLU A 222 1.94 -6.15 -0.72
CA GLU A 222 1.91 -5.07 -1.68
C GLU A 222 2.07 -5.57 -3.13
N SER A 223 2.90 -6.59 -3.36
CA SER A 223 3.03 -7.25 -4.67
C SER A 223 1.77 -8.01 -5.07
N TYR A 224 1.10 -8.65 -4.11
CA TYR A 224 -0.18 -9.30 -4.34
C TYR A 224 -1.27 -8.29 -4.71
N PHE A 225 -1.39 -7.19 -3.96
CA PHE A 225 -2.37 -6.14 -4.26
C PHE A 225 -2.15 -5.57 -5.67
N LEU A 226 -0.91 -5.25 -6.05
CA LEU A 226 -0.60 -4.71 -7.38
C LEU A 226 -0.93 -5.69 -8.52
N ALA A 227 -0.81 -7.00 -8.30
CA ALA A 227 -1.09 -8.01 -9.32
C ALA A 227 -2.58 -8.39 -9.42
N TYR A 228 -3.31 -8.35 -8.31
CA TYR A 228 -4.66 -8.90 -8.19
C TYR A 228 -5.76 -7.87 -7.95
N ARG A 229 -5.42 -6.59 -7.74
CA ARG A 229 -6.38 -5.50 -7.57
C ARG A 229 -6.10 -4.40 -8.58
N ASP A 230 -7.16 -3.85 -9.14
CA ASP A 230 -7.10 -2.72 -10.05
C ASP A 230 -6.91 -1.41 -9.27
N GLU A 231 -5.93 -0.58 -9.66
CA GLU A 231 -5.59 0.64 -8.93
C GLU A 231 -6.71 1.69 -8.95
N LEU A 232 -7.46 1.78 -10.06
CA LEU A 232 -8.50 2.80 -10.23
C LEU A 232 -9.77 2.48 -9.44
N THR A 233 -10.22 1.22 -9.51
CA THR A 233 -11.51 0.78 -8.98
C THR A 233 -11.40 -0.02 -7.69
N SER A 234 -10.20 -0.48 -7.31
CA SER A 234 -9.93 -1.42 -6.21
C SER A 234 -10.64 -2.78 -6.34
N LEU A 235 -11.28 -3.06 -7.48
CA LEU A 235 -11.85 -4.37 -7.75
C LEU A 235 -10.75 -5.39 -8.08
N PRO A 236 -10.97 -6.69 -7.78
CA PRO A 236 -10.08 -7.74 -8.24
C PRO A 236 -9.89 -7.73 -9.77
N THR A 237 -8.68 -7.98 -10.25
CA THR A 237 -8.37 -7.94 -11.70
C THR A 237 -8.81 -9.21 -12.42
N ARG A 238 -8.73 -9.21 -13.76
CA ARG A 238 -8.82 -10.42 -14.60
C ARG A 238 -7.92 -11.57 -14.09
N ARG A 239 -6.74 -11.27 -13.55
CA ARG A 239 -5.87 -12.31 -12.97
C ARG A 239 -6.51 -12.98 -11.75
N ALA A 240 -7.15 -12.20 -10.89
CA ALA A 240 -7.90 -12.72 -9.74
C ALA A 240 -9.10 -13.57 -10.18
N LEU A 241 -9.76 -13.19 -11.27
CA LEU A 241 -10.85 -13.96 -11.88
C LEU A 241 -10.40 -15.35 -12.29
N HIS A 242 -9.30 -15.46 -13.07
CA HIS A 242 -8.79 -16.76 -13.51
C HIS A 242 -8.27 -17.61 -12.34
N GLN A 243 -7.62 -16.99 -11.34
CA GLN A 243 -7.22 -17.70 -10.13
C GLN A 243 -8.44 -18.28 -9.41
N LEU A 244 -9.51 -17.49 -9.33
CA LEU A 244 -10.74 -17.96 -8.72
C LEU A 244 -11.37 -19.12 -9.49
N ALA A 245 -11.35 -19.05 -10.83
CA ALA A 245 -11.93 -20.05 -11.70
C ALA A 245 -11.41 -21.47 -11.43
N LEU A 246 -10.15 -21.60 -11.01
CA LEU A 246 -9.54 -22.87 -10.63
C LEU A 246 -10.21 -23.54 -9.42
N SER A 247 -10.83 -22.75 -8.54
CA SER A 247 -11.51 -23.22 -7.32
C SER A 247 -13.03 -23.37 -7.47
N LEU A 248 -13.58 -23.03 -8.64
CA LEU A 248 -15.03 -23.12 -8.85
C LEU A 248 -15.49 -24.57 -8.91
N GLY A 249 -16.63 -24.83 -8.26
CA GLY A 249 -17.30 -26.11 -8.38
C GLY A 249 -17.98 -26.32 -9.74
N ARG A 250 -18.80 -27.37 -9.84
CA ARG A 250 -19.50 -27.73 -11.10
C ARG A 250 -20.64 -26.77 -11.48
N ARG A 251 -21.15 -25.98 -10.53
CA ARG A 251 -22.27 -25.06 -10.72
C ARG A 251 -21.85 -23.63 -10.43
N TYR A 252 -21.92 -22.77 -11.44
CA TYR A 252 -21.70 -21.33 -11.32
C TYR A 252 -22.26 -20.61 -12.55
N THR A 253 -22.54 -19.32 -12.39
CA THR A 253 -22.95 -18.42 -13.46
C THR A 253 -21.92 -17.31 -13.61
N VAL A 254 -21.59 -16.96 -14.84
CA VAL A 254 -20.69 -15.86 -15.20
C VAL A 254 -21.52 -14.77 -15.88
N ALA A 255 -21.29 -13.52 -15.49
CA ALA A 255 -21.83 -12.36 -16.19
C ALA A 255 -20.68 -11.47 -16.70
N MET A 256 -20.78 -11.08 -17.96
CA MET A 256 -19.97 -10.06 -18.62
C MET A 256 -20.74 -8.75 -18.65
N ILE A 257 -20.11 -7.67 -18.21
CA ILE A 257 -20.71 -6.35 -18.06
C ILE A 257 -19.82 -5.34 -18.76
N ASP A 258 -20.41 -4.43 -19.51
CA ASP A 258 -19.69 -3.38 -20.22
C ASP A 258 -20.48 -2.07 -20.17
N ILE A 259 -19.76 -0.96 -19.99
CA ILE A 259 -20.36 0.38 -19.93
C ILE A 259 -20.72 0.85 -21.34
N ASP A 260 -21.99 1.11 -21.56
CA ASP A 260 -22.50 1.52 -22.85
C ASP A 260 -21.93 2.87 -23.27
N HIS A 261 -21.44 2.95 -24.52
CA HIS A 261 -20.93 4.18 -25.13
C HIS A 261 -19.78 4.85 -24.36
N PHE A 262 -18.98 4.10 -23.58
CA PHE A 262 -17.93 4.67 -22.73
C PHE A 262 -16.86 5.45 -23.52
N LYS A 263 -16.47 4.98 -24.71
CA LYS A 263 -15.58 5.73 -25.59
C LYS A 263 -16.14 7.11 -25.96
N THR A 264 -17.39 7.17 -26.43
CA THR A 264 -18.07 8.44 -26.77
C THR A 264 -18.22 9.34 -25.55
N PHE A 265 -18.47 8.76 -24.38
CA PHE A 265 -18.50 9.49 -23.12
C PHE A 265 -17.14 10.14 -22.82
N ASN A 266 -16.02 9.40 -22.94
CA ASN A 266 -14.67 9.95 -22.77
C ASN A 266 -14.34 11.02 -23.81
N ASP A 267 -14.74 10.81 -25.07
CA ASP A 267 -14.54 11.80 -26.13
C ASP A 267 -15.28 13.12 -25.84
N THR A 268 -16.41 13.05 -25.11
CA THR A 268 -17.25 14.21 -24.77
C THR A 268 -16.81 14.91 -23.48
N TYR A 269 -16.42 14.15 -22.44
CA TYR A 269 -16.19 14.66 -21.09
C TYR A 269 -14.73 14.54 -20.61
N GLY A 270 -13.86 13.88 -21.37
CA GLY A 270 -12.48 13.63 -21.01
C GLY A 270 -12.28 12.45 -20.07
N HIS A 271 -11.06 11.92 -20.05
CA HIS A 271 -10.70 10.72 -19.30
C HIS A 271 -10.84 10.87 -17.78
N ASP A 272 -10.60 12.05 -17.22
CA ASP A 272 -10.74 12.28 -15.77
C ASP A 272 -12.18 12.07 -15.28
N ILE A 273 -13.17 12.39 -16.12
CA ILE A 273 -14.59 12.15 -15.83
C ILE A 273 -14.93 10.68 -16.13
N GLY A 274 -14.35 10.09 -17.18
CA GLY A 274 -14.42 8.65 -17.43
C GLY A 274 -13.97 7.79 -16.25
N ASP A 275 -12.85 8.17 -15.61
CA ASP A 275 -12.33 7.50 -14.42
C ASP A 275 -13.29 7.58 -13.23
N GLN A 276 -14.04 8.68 -13.11
CA GLN A 276 -15.09 8.81 -12.09
C GLN A 276 -16.28 7.88 -12.39
N VAL A 277 -16.66 7.74 -13.66
CA VAL A 277 -17.68 6.77 -14.09
C VAL A 277 -17.24 5.34 -13.74
N LEU A 278 -15.99 4.97 -14.05
CA LEU A 278 -15.47 3.64 -13.72
C LEU A 278 -15.49 3.36 -12.22
N LYS A 279 -15.08 4.33 -11.39
CA LYS A 279 -15.15 4.21 -9.92
C LYS A 279 -16.58 4.08 -9.41
N LEU A 280 -17.52 4.80 -10.01
CA LEU A 280 -18.93 4.76 -9.66
C LEU A 280 -19.55 3.41 -9.99
N VAL A 281 -19.35 2.93 -11.22
CA VAL A 281 -19.85 1.62 -11.67
C VAL A 281 -19.23 0.52 -10.81
N ALA A 282 -17.92 0.59 -10.55
CA ALA A 282 -17.24 -0.34 -9.64
C ALA A 282 -17.80 -0.31 -8.21
N SER A 283 -18.13 0.87 -7.68
CA SER A 283 -18.75 1.02 -6.35
C SER A 283 -20.14 0.41 -6.27
N LYS A 284 -20.95 0.53 -7.34
CA LYS A 284 -22.26 -0.13 -7.46
C LYS A 284 -22.11 -1.64 -7.55
N LEU A 285 -21.22 -2.11 -8.42
CA LEU A 285 -20.89 -3.52 -8.54
C LEU A 285 -20.37 -4.13 -7.23
N ALA A 286 -19.52 -3.42 -6.49
CA ALA A 286 -18.99 -3.90 -5.21
C ALA A 286 -20.08 -4.14 -4.15
N LYS A 287 -21.25 -3.52 -4.30
CA LYS A 287 -22.42 -3.68 -3.42
C LYS A 287 -23.42 -4.72 -3.94
N LEU A 288 -23.11 -5.40 -5.04
CA LEU A 288 -23.95 -6.42 -5.64
C LEU A 288 -24.32 -7.49 -4.61
N LYS A 289 -25.62 -7.75 -4.48
CA LYS A 289 -26.17 -8.75 -3.56
C LYS A 289 -26.15 -10.15 -4.18
N GLY A 290 -26.53 -11.14 -3.37
CA GLY A 290 -26.67 -12.52 -3.85
C GLY A 290 -25.35 -13.28 -3.99
N GLY A 291 -24.25 -12.81 -3.40
CA GLY A 291 -22.97 -13.54 -3.37
C GLY A 291 -22.19 -13.52 -4.69
N GLY A 292 -22.50 -12.56 -5.58
CA GLY A 292 -21.72 -12.33 -6.79
C GLY A 292 -20.34 -11.75 -6.46
N ARG A 293 -19.28 -12.36 -6.98
CA ARG A 293 -17.91 -11.83 -6.88
C ARG A 293 -17.58 -11.04 -8.13
N VAL A 294 -17.21 -9.78 -7.95
CA VAL A 294 -16.97 -8.83 -9.05
C VAL A 294 -15.47 -8.73 -9.35
N PHE A 295 -15.16 -8.60 -10.63
CA PHE A 295 -13.80 -8.41 -11.16
C PHE A 295 -13.82 -7.30 -12.21
N ARG A 296 -12.74 -6.51 -12.30
CA ARG A 296 -12.47 -5.67 -13.46
C ARG A 296 -11.73 -6.52 -14.50
N TYR A 297 -12.38 -6.75 -15.64
CA TYR A 297 -11.86 -7.63 -16.69
C TYR A 297 -10.99 -6.88 -17.70
N GLY A 298 -11.41 -5.67 -18.06
CA GLY A 298 -10.77 -4.81 -19.05
C GLY A 298 -10.88 -3.33 -18.70
N GLY A 299 -10.74 -2.47 -19.72
CA GLY A 299 -10.79 -1.01 -19.53
C GLY A 299 -12.15 -0.54 -18.99
N GLU A 300 -13.24 -0.94 -19.65
CA GLU A 300 -14.63 -0.62 -19.30
C GLU A 300 -15.48 -1.87 -19.00
N GLU A 301 -14.82 -3.03 -18.95
CA GLU A 301 -15.45 -4.34 -18.82
C GLU A 301 -15.30 -4.91 -17.40
N PHE A 302 -16.38 -5.47 -16.88
CA PHE A 302 -16.44 -6.11 -15.57
C PHE A 302 -16.98 -7.54 -15.69
N THR A 303 -16.57 -8.39 -14.76
CA THR A 303 -17.11 -9.75 -14.61
C THR A 303 -17.78 -9.92 -13.28
N VAL A 304 -18.87 -10.68 -13.24
CA VAL A 304 -19.41 -11.22 -12.00
C VAL A 304 -19.44 -12.74 -12.06
N ILE A 305 -19.00 -13.39 -10.98
CA ILE A 305 -19.18 -14.83 -10.79
C ILE A 305 -20.13 -15.08 -9.62
N PHE A 306 -21.22 -15.77 -9.89
CA PHE A 306 -22.09 -16.34 -8.88
C PHE A 306 -21.76 -17.82 -8.68
N SER A 307 -21.17 -18.16 -7.54
CA SER A 307 -20.84 -19.55 -7.24
C SER A 307 -22.08 -20.29 -6.76
N ARG A 308 -22.27 -21.54 -7.22
CA ARG A 308 -23.37 -22.43 -6.83
C ARG A 308 -24.78 -21.89 -7.15
N LYS A 309 -24.88 -20.92 -8.06
CA LYS A 309 -26.15 -20.30 -8.48
C LYS A 309 -26.40 -20.57 -9.95
N GLY A 310 -27.67 -20.76 -10.33
CA GLY A 310 -28.09 -20.87 -11.73
C GLY A 310 -28.32 -19.52 -12.40
N ILE A 311 -28.59 -19.52 -13.69
CA ILE A 311 -28.73 -18.28 -14.48
C ILE A 311 -29.91 -17.42 -14.06
N GLU A 312 -31.07 -18.03 -13.79
CA GLU A 312 -32.33 -17.34 -13.45
C GLU A 312 -32.15 -16.46 -12.21
N HIS A 313 -31.69 -17.05 -11.09
CA HIS A 313 -31.41 -16.30 -9.87
C HIS A 313 -30.28 -15.28 -10.01
N ALA A 314 -29.29 -15.53 -10.88
CA ALA A 314 -28.23 -14.56 -11.11
C ALA A 314 -28.77 -13.32 -11.84
N GLN A 315 -29.66 -13.51 -12.80
CA GLN A 315 -30.27 -12.42 -13.57
C GLN A 315 -31.08 -11.47 -12.71
N GLU A 316 -31.83 -11.95 -11.71
CA GLU A 316 -32.59 -11.08 -10.80
C GLU A 316 -31.70 -10.01 -10.15
N TYR A 317 -30.52 -10.40 -9.64
CA TYR A 317 -29.58 -9.44 -9.04
C TYR A 317 -28.91 -8.53 -10.08
N LEU A 318 -28.67 -9.04 -11.29
CA LEU A 318 -28.03 -8.29 -12.37
C LEU A 318 -28.97 -7.24 -12.96
N GLU A 319 -30.27 -7.53 -13.03
CA GLU A 319 -31.29 -6.59 -13.50
C GLU A 319 -31.44 -5.42 -12.52
N VAL A 320 -31.53 -5.73 -11.21
CA VAL A 320 -31.55 -4.69 -10.17
C VAL A 320 -30.30 -3.81 -10.23
N LEU A 321 -29.12 -4.42 -10.38
CA LEU A 321 -27.86 -3.68 -10.55
C LEU A 321 -27.89 -2.78 -11.80
N ARG A 322 -28.38 -3.29 -12.93
CA ARG A 322 -28.48 -2.54 -14.18
C ARG A 322 -29.35 -1.29 -13.99
N GLU A 323 -30.52 -1.45 -13.37
CA GLU A 323 -31.42 -0.34 -13.05
C GLU A 323 -30.79 0.66 -12.08
N GLU A 324 -30.11 0.19 -11.03
CA GLU A 324 -29.40 1.05 -10.07
C GLU A 324 -28.30 1.90 -10.73
N ILE A 325 -27.63 1.39 -11.76
CA ILE A 325 -26.62 2.13 -12.52
C ILE A 325 -27.31 3.12 -13.47
N ALA A 326 -28.32 2.67 -14.23
CA ALA A 326 -29.03 3.49 -15.20
C ALA A 326 -29.74 4.69 -14.57
N ASN A 327 -30.31 4.51 -13.37
CA ASN A 327 -31.04 5.54 -12.63
C ASN A 327 -30.14 6.42 -11.75
N TYR A 328 -28.82 6.26 -11.83
CA TYR A 328 -27.90 7.07 -11.00
C TYR A 328 -27.55 8.39 -11.70
N ASP A 329 -27.90 9.48 -11.02
CA ASP A 329 -27.57 10.84 -11.46
C ASP A 329 -26.13 11.19 -11.11
N MET A 330 -25.25 11.18 -12.11
CA MET A 330 -23.87 11.61 -11.89
C MET A 330 -23.75 13.11 -12.12
N VAL A 331 -23.53 13.85 -11.02
CA VAL A 331 -23.31 15.30 -11.07
C VAL A 331 -21.85 15.58 -11.45
N ILE A 332 -21.64 16.08 -12.66
CA ILE A 332 -20.36 16.57 -13.12
C ILE A 332 -20.25 18.06 -12.79
N ARG A 333 -19.15 18.43 -12.13
CA ARG A 333 -18.73 19.83 -12.03
C ARG A 333 -17.99 20.20 -13.30
N ASP A 334 -18.46 21.22 -14.00
CA ASP A 334 -17.81 21.72 -15.21
C ASP A 334 -16.41 22.25 -14.86
N THR A 335 -15.38 21.48 -15.22
CA THR A 335 -13.97 21.83 -15.02
C THR A 335 -13.37 22.60 -16.20
N SER A 336 -14.16 22.96 -17.23
CA SER A 336 -13.69 23.63 -18.45
C SER A 336 -13.13 25.05 -18.25
N ARG A 337 -12.86 25.49 -17.01
CA ARG A 337 -12.21 26.77 -16.70
C ARG A 337 -10.93 26.66 -15.86
N SER A 338 -10.19 25.56 -15.94
CA SER A 338 -8.83 25.51 -15.38
C SER A 338 -7.82 26.19 -16.31
N GLY A 339 -7.91 27.51 -16.41
CA GLY A 339 -6.93 28.39 -17.04
C GLY A 339 -6.84 29.71 -16.28
N LYS A 340 -5.72 30.45 -16.43
CA LYS A 340 -5.41 31.73 -15.73
C LYS A 340 -6.48 32.85 -15.81
N GLN A 341 -7.62 32.61 -16.48
CA GLN A 341 -8.79 33.49 -16.55
C GLN A 341 -9.87 33.20 -15.48
N ALA A 342 -9.67 32.23 -14.57
CA ALA A 342 -10.65 31.86 -13.54
C ALA A 342 -10.95 32.94 -12.47
N ARG A 343 -10.26 34.09 -12.47
CA ARG A 343 -10.43 35.14 -11.44
C ARG A 343 -11.52 36.18 -11.73
N LYS A 344 -12.30 36.07 -12.81
CA LYS A 344 -13.27 37.13 -13.19
C LYS A 344 -14.69 36.69 -13.59
N SER A 345 -15.19 35.54 -13.13
CA SER A 345 -16.63 35.26 -13.31
C SER A 345 -17.30 34.70 -12.07
N THR A 346 -17.97 35.57 -11.32
CA THR A 346 -19.04 35.24 -10.37
C THR A 346 -20.29 34.87 -11.16
N ARG A 347 -20.31 33.70 -11.81
CA ARG A 347 -21.49 33.22 -12.54
C ARG A 347 -21.69 31.73 -12.28
N SER A 348 -22.84 31.42 -11.67
CA SER A 348 -23.40 30.10 -11.35
C SER A 348 -22.66 28.91 -11.99
N GLN A 349 -22.00 28.08 -11.17
CA GLN A 349 -21.51 26.78 -11.59
C GLN A 349 -22.71 25.90 -11.94
N SER A 350 -23.02 25.75 -13.24
CA SER A 350 -24.04 24.82 -13.69
C SER A 350 -23.55 23.39 -13.43
N MET A 351 -24.18 22.70 -12.48
CA MET A 351 -24.03 21.27 -12.30
C MET A 351 -24.72 20.55 -13.47
N LYS A 352 -23.97 19.79 -14.27
CA LYS A 352 -24.53 18.97 -15.35
C LYS A 352 -24.71 17.55 -14.84
N THR A 353 -25.94 17.04 -14.85
CA THR A 353 -26.21 15.63 -14.56
C THR A 353 -26.02 14.81 -15.84
N VAL A 354 -25.31 13.70 -15.74
CA VAL A 354 -25.18 12.71 -16.82
C VAL A 354 -25.54 11.33 -16.30
N HIS A 355 -25.99 10.48 -17.21
CA HIS A 355 -26.35 9.10 -16.94
C HIS A 355 -25.47 8.18 -17.79
N VAL A 356 -25.20 6.99 -17.25
CA VAL A 356 -24.52 5.91 -17.95
C VAL A 356 -25.33 4.63 -17.78
N THR A 357 -25.33 3.77 -18.78
CA THR A 357 -25.99 2.46 -18.73
C THR A 357 -24.95 1.35 -18.90
N VAL A 358 -25.34 0.14 -18.56
CA VAL A 358 -24.51 -1.06 -18.77
C VAL A 358 -25.30 -2.11 -19.51
N SER A 359 -24.62 -2.81 -20.41
CA SER A 359 -25.13 -4.04 -21.03
C SER A 359 -24.53 -5.25 -20.31
N ILE A 360 -25.33 -6.31 -20.13
CA ILE A 360 -24.92 -7.50 -19.39
C ILE A 360 -25.21 -8.77 -20.20
N GLY A 361 -24.21 -9.63 -20.33
CA GLY A 361 -24.34 -10.98 -20.89
C GLY A 361 -24.12 -12.04 -19.82
N VAL A 362 -24.99 -13.04 -19.73
CA VAL A 362 -24.97 -14.03 -18.65
C VAL A 362 -24.91 -15.44 -19.22
N ALA A 363 -24.07 -16.30 -18.65
CA ALA A 363 -24.00 -17.70 -19.02
C ALA A 363 -23.79 -18.60 -17.79
N GLU A 364 -24.58 -19.67 -17.70
CA GLU A 364 -24.42 -20.71 -16.68
C GLU A 364 -23.48 -21.82 -17.15
N LYS A 365 -22.69 -22.35 -16.20
CA LYS A 365 -21.84 -23.51 -16.41
C LYS A 365 -22.67 -24.74 -16.73
N SER A 366 -22.55 -25.23 -17.96
CA SER A 366 -22.98 -26.58 -18.33
C SER A 366 -21.87 -27.60 -18.05
N ALA A 367 -22.20 -28.90 -17.93
CA ALA A 367 -21.19 -29.95 -17.72
C ALA A 367 -20.11 -29.98 -18.82
N LYS A 368 -20.45 -29.56 -20.04
CA LYS A 368 -19.61 -29.65 -21.24
C LYS A 368 -18.54 -28.56 -21.33
N TYR A 369 -18.81 -27.37 -20.78
CA TYR A 369 -17.94 -26.21 -20.99
C TYR A 369 -16.90 -26.02 -19.89
N ARG A 370 -15.65 -25.72 -20.25
CA ARG A 370 -14.64 -25.20 -19.31
C ARG A 370 -14.92 -23.73 -18.98
N PHE A 371 -14.25 -23.19 -17.96
CA PHE A 371 -14.43 -21.79 -17.55
C PHE A 371 -14.32 -20.80 -18.72
N GLU A 372 -13.27 -20.90 -19.53
CA GLU A 372 -13.07 -20.01 -20.69
C GLU A 372 -14.22 -20.08 -21.71
N GLN A 373 -14.84 -21.25 -21.87
CA GLN A 373 -15.97 -21.41 -22.79
C GLN A 373 -17.24 -20.79 -22.20
N VAL A 374 -17.48 -20.91 -20.89
CA VAL A 374 -18.60 -20.23 -20.23
C VAL A 374 -18.42 -18.71 -20.26
N LEU A 375 -17.20 -18.22 -20.03
CA LEU A 375 -16.86 -16.82 -20.14
C LEU A 375 -17.11 -16.29 -21.56
N LYS A 376 -16.72 -17.07 -22.58
CA LYS A 376 -17.02 -16.77 -23.99
C LYS A 376 -18.53 -16.77 -24.28
N CYS A 377 -19.31 -17.67 -23.68
CA CYS A 377 -20.76 -17.63 -23.81
C CYS A 377 -21.36 -16.35 -23.20
N ALA A 378 -20.88 -15.92 -22.03
CA ALA A 378 -21.31 -14.67 -21.41
C ALA A 378 -20.94 -13.44 -22.27
N ASP A 379 -19.75 -13.44 -22.89
CA ASP A 379 -19.33 -12.40 -23.83
C ASP A 379 -20.22 -12.34 -25.09
N LEU A 380 -20.56 -13.50 -25.67
CA LEU A 380 -21.50 -13.57 -26.79
C LEU A 380 -22.90 -13.06 -26.39
N ALA A 381 -23.34 -13.35 -25.17
CA ALA A 381 -24.59 -12.83 -24.64
C ALA A 381 -24.54 -11.29 -24.47
N LEU A 382 -23.40 -10.76 -24.02
CA LEU A 382 -23.19 -9.31 -23.89
C LEU A 382 -23.23 -8.63 -25.27
N TYR A 383 -22.64 -9.25 -26.29
CA TYR A 383 -22.73 -8.77 -27.65
C TYR A 383 -24.18 -8.73 -28.16
N ARG A 384 -25.01 -9.73 -27.81
CA ARG A 384 -26.45 -9.70 -28.11
C ARG A 384 -27.17 -8.56 -27.38
N ALA A 385 -26.84 -8.32 -26.10
CA ALA A 385 -27.39 -7.20 -25.34
C ALA A 385 -27.11 -5.85 -26.03
N LYS A 386 -25.87 -5.63 -26.46
CA LYS A 386 -25.48 -4.43 -27.21
C LYS A 386 -26.24 -4.29 -28.53
N LYS A 387 -26.47 -5.39 -29.26
CA LYS A 387 -27.26 -5.39 -30.51
C LYS A 387 -28.75 -5.12 -30.31
N ARG A 388 -29.32 -5.52 -29.17
CA ARG A 388 -30.75 -5.33 -28.84
C ARG A 388 -31.09 -3.92 -28.36
N GLY A 389 -30.16 -2.97 -28.45
CA GLY A 389 -30.38 -1.59 -28.03
C GLY A 389 -29.71 -1.22 -26.70
N ARG A 390 -28.80 -2.06 -26.18
CA ARG A 390 -28.05 -1.82 -24.93
C ARG A 390 -28.95 -1.72 -23.69
N ASN A 391 -28.36 -1.40 -22.54
CA ASN A 391 -29.07 -1.24 -21.27
C ASN A 391 -30.02 -2.42 -20.96
N ASN A 392 -29.54 -3.65 -21.14
CA ASN A 392 -30.32 -4.86 -20.89
C ASN A 392 -29.42 -6.03 -20.46
N VAL A 393 -30.06 -7.08 -19.93
CA VAL A 393 -29.44 -8.36 -19.58
C VAL A 393 -29.82 -9.42 -20.62
N CYS A 394 -28.84 -10.09 -21.22
CA CYS A 394 -29.04 -11.16 -22.20
C CYS A 394 -28.36 -12.48 -21.79
N GLN A 395 -28.82 -13.59 -22.36
CA GLN A 395 -28.25 -14.92 -22.25
C GLN A 395 -27.71 -15.43 -23.60
#